data_AF-A0ABD2P1D2-F1
#
_entry.id   AF-A0ABD2P1D2-F1
#
_cell.length_a   1.000
_cell.length_b   1.000
_cell.length_c   1.000
_cell.angle_alpha   90.00
_cell.angle_beta   90.00
_cell.angle_gamma   90.00
#
_symmetry.space_group_name_H-M   'P 1'
#
loop_
_entity.id
_entity.type
_entity.pdbx_description
1 polymer ?
#
loop_
_entity_poly.entity_id
_entity_poly.type
_entity_poly.pdbx_seq_one_letter_code
_entity_poly.pdbx_strand_id
1 'polypeptide(L)'
;MNPCDENLKDRYKRYRSFLNDLLKNTKNNYLKSKIAGNNNNIRGLWSCLNEMGGRKRAKHNINNIITDASETLTEKVEIADYFCKYFSEVRTKLADKIQKSERKVYEPRRNVNSIGLIEATTDRLRK
;
A
#
# COMPACT_ATOMS: atom_id res chain seq x y z
N MET A 1 42.34 -16.77 -32.80
CA MET A 1 40.97 -16.45 -32.36
C MET A 1 40.29 -15.66 -33.46
N ASN A 2 39.15 -16.12 -33.98
CA ASN A 2 38.49 -15.50 -35.13
C ASN A 2 37.42 -14.49 -34.63
N PRO A 3 37.45 -13.21 -35.04
CA PRO A 3 36.59 -12.17 -34.45
C PRO A 3 35.08 -12.27 -34.80
N CYS A 4 34.68 -13.22 -35.64
CA CYS A 4 33.34 -13.33 -36.23
C CYS A 4 32.73 -14.75 -36.10
N ASP A 5 32.98 -15.43 -34.97
CA ASP A 5 32.41 -16.77 -34.75
C ASP A 5 30.93 -16.67 -34.36
N GLU A 6 30.05 -16.64 -35.37
CA GLU A 6 28.59 -16.54 -35.20
C GLU A 6 28.02 -17.67 -34.33
N ASN A 7 28.68 -18.84 -34.29
CA ASN A 7 28.28 -19.95 -33.41
C ASN A 7 28.44 -19.61 -31.93
N LEU A 8 29.51 -18.91 -31.56
CA LEU A 8 29.75 -18.51 -30.18
C LEU A 8 28.71 -17.48 -29.73
N LYS A 9 28.40 -16.53 -30.61
CA LYS A 9 27.38 -15.50 -30.40
C LYS A 9 25.99 -16.11 -30.26
N ASP A 10 25.64 -17.10 -31.06
CA ASP A 10 24.35 -17.78 -30.95
C ASP A 10 24.24 -18.65 -29.70
N ARG A 11 25.30 -19.35 -29.30
CA ARG A 11 25.35 -20.06 -28.01
C ARG A 11 25.13 -19.10 -26.84
N TYR A 12 25.79 -17.94 -26.87
CA TYR A 12 25.59 -16.91 -25.85
C TYR A 12 24.14 -16.40 -25.80
N LYS A 13 23.54 -16.08 -26.95
CA LYS A 13 22.13 -15.63 -27.00
C LYS A 13 21.18 -16.68 -26.42
N ARG A 14 21.34 -17.95 -26.80
CA ARG A 14 20.52 -19.06 -26.28
C ARG A 14 20.66 -19.21 -24.77
N TYR A 15 21.91 -19.18 -24.28
CA TYR A 15 22.18 -19.25 -22.85
C TYR A 15 21.57 -18.07 -22.09
N ARG A 16 21.69 -16.85 -22.62
CA ARG A 16 21.07 -15.65 -22.04
C ARG A 16 19.55 -15.77 -21.98
N SER A 17 18.91 -16.26 -23.04
CA SER A 17 17.46 -16.48 -23.05
C SER A 17 17.05 -17.50 -21.99
N PHE A 18 17.72 -18.66 -21.97
CA PHE A 18 17.48 -19.69 -20.97
C PHE A 18 17.64 -19.18 -19.54
N LEU A 19 18.69 -18.40 -19.27
CA LEU A 19 18.92 -17.80 -17.95
C LEU A 19 17.81 -16.83 -17.57
N ASN A 20 17.37 -15.98 -18.50
CA ASN A 20 16.27 -15.06 -18.25
C ASN A 20 14.96 -15.81 -17.94
N ASP A 21 14.66 -16.87 -18.70
CA ASP A 21 13.48 -17.70 -18.49
C ASP A 21 13.54 -18.43 -17.15
N LEU A 22 14.70 -18.98 -16.80
CA LEU A 22 14.93 -19.63 -15.52
C LEU A 22 14.76 -18.65 -14.35
N LEU A 23 15.31 -17.44 -14.45
CA LEU A 23 15.16 -16.39 -13.44
C LEU A 23 13.69 -15.98 -13.28
N LYS A 24 12.97 -15.80 -14.39
CA LYS A 24 11.54 -15.45 -14.38
C LYS A 24 10.71 -16.53 -13.71
N ASN A 25 10.92 -17.80 -14.10
CA ASN A 25 10.16 -18.92 -13.56
C ASN A 25 10.44 -19.13 -12.08
N THR A 26 11.71 -19.06 -11.67
CA THR A 26 12.11 -19.19 -10.26
C THR A 26 11.47 -18.10 -9.40
N LYS A 27 11.50 -16.84 -9.84
CA LYS A 27 10.86 -15.72 -9.13
C LYS A 27 9.35 -15.92 -8.99
N ASN A 28 8.69 -16.30 -10.07
CA ASN A 28 7.24 -16.54 -10.06
C ASN A 28 6.85 -17.68 -9.12
N ASN A 29 7.60 -18.78 -9.14
CA ASN A 29 7.33 -19.94 -8.29
C ASN A 29 7.55 -19.60 -6.81
N TYR A 30 8.61 -18.86 -6.49
CA TYR A 30 8.86 -18.37 -5.13
C TYR A 30 7.73 -17.47 -4.63
N LEU A 31 7.26 -16.52 -5.45
CA LEU A 31 6.16 -15.63 -5.05
C LEU A 31 4.85 -16.39 -4.86
N LYS A 32 4.54 -17.35 -5.75
CA LYS A 32 3.36 -18.20 -5.62
C LYS A 32 3.37 -19.00 -4.31
N SER A 33 4.50 -19.65 -3.97
CA SER A 33 4.61 -20.41 -2.73
C SER A 33 4.53 -19.52 -1.49
N LYS A 34 5.14 -18.33 -1.54
CA LYS A 34 5.10 -17.35 -0.44
C LYS A 34 3.70 -16.78 -0.20
N ILE A 35 2.94 -16.54 -1.26
CA ILE A 35 1.54 -16.10 -1.17
C ILE A 35 0.66 -17.22 -0.62
N ALA A 36 0.82 -18.45 -1.14
CA ALA A 36 0.06 -19.61 -0.68
C ALA A 36 0.28 -19.88 0.83
N GLY A 37 1.51 -19.71 1.32
CA GLY A 37 1.84 -19.83 2.75
C GLY A 37 1.21 -18.76 3.65
N ASN A 38 0.77 -17.62 3.10
CA ASN A 38 0.20 -16.50 3.86
C ASN A 38 -1.31 -16.32 3.66
N ASN A 39 -2.03 -17.31 3.12
CA ASN A 39 -3.47 -17.20 2.80
C ASN A 39 -4.35 -16.80 4.00
N ASN A 40 -4.02 -17.30 5.21
CA ASN A 40 -4.74 -16.97 6.44
C ASN A 40 -4.12 -15.78 7.23
N ASN A 41 -3.09 -15.13 6.67
CA ASN A 41 -2.36 -14.04 7.31
C ASN A 41 -2.32 -12.81 6.39
N ILE A 42 -3.36 -11.97 6.50
CA ILE A 42 -3.50 -10.73 5.72
C ILE A 42 -2.27 -9.82 5.90
N ARG A 43 -1.71 -9.71 7.11
CA ARG A 43 -0.49 -8.90 7.36
C ARG A 43 0.73 -9.47 6.64
N GLY A 44 0.87 -10.80 6.66
CA GLY A 44 1.91 -11.51 5.93
C GLY A 44 1.79 -11.31 4.42
N LEU A 45 0.57 -11.40 3.88
CA LEU A 45 0.29 -11.16 2.46
C LEU A 45 0.68 -9.73 2.04
N TRP A 46 0.33 -8.73 2.86
CA TRP A 46 0.75 -7.34 2.63
C TRP A 46 2.26 -7.15 2.71
N SER A 47 2.97 -7.89 3.58
CA SER A 47 4.44 -7.88 3.59
C SER A 47 5.01 -8.41 2.29
N CYS A 48 4.51 -9.56 1.81
CA CYS A 48 4.92 -10.15 0.54
C CYS A 48 4.70 -9.19 -0.65
N LEU A 49 3.54 -8.50 -0.68
CA LEU A 49 3.24 -7.51 -1.72
C LEU A 49 4.17 -6.29 -1.65
N ASN A 50 4.47 -5.79 -0.45
CA ASN A 50 5.38 -4.66 -0.27
C ASN A 50 6.81 -5.00 -0.72
N GLU A 51 7.28 -6.21 -0.40
CA GLU A 51 8.57 -6.73 -0.87
C GLU A 51 8.60 -6.86 -2.40
N MET A 52 7.55 -7.40 -3.00
CA MET A 52 7.44 -7.54 -4.46
C MET A 52 7.39 -6.19 -5.17
N GLY A 53 6.71 -5.19 -4.58
CA GLY A 53 6.61 -3.84 -5.11
C GLY A 53 7.90 -3.02 -5.02
N GLY A 54 9.01 -3.59 -4.51
CA GLY A 54 10.30 -2.90 -4.37
C GLY A 54 10.25 -1.70 -3.40
N ARG A 55 9.20 -1.60 -2.58
CA ARG A 55 8.99 -0.47 -1.69
C ARG A 55 9.91 -0.63 -0.48
N LYS A 56 11.06 0.04 -0.51
CA LYS A 56 11.87 0.24 0.70
C LYS A 56 11.09 1.17 1.62
N ARG A 57 10.99 0.82 2.91
CA ARG A 57 10.41 1.72 3.91
C ARG A 57 11.32 2.94 4.03
N ALA A 58 10.93 4.05 3.40
CA ALA A 58 11.56 5.33 3.67
C ALA A 58 11.04 5.80 5.04
N LYS A 59 11.96 6.06 5.97
CA LYS A 59 11.63 6.76 7.21
C LYS A 59 11.66 8.25 6.88
N HIS A 60 10.49 8.83 6.66
CA HIS A 60 10.34 10.28 6.56
C HIS A 60 10.18 10.84 7.97
N ASN A 61 11.08 11.72 8.37
CA ASN A 61 10.90 12.54 9.57
C ASN A 61 10.36 13.90 9.13
N ILE A 62 9.31 14.35 9.81
CA ILE A 62 8.80 15.71 9.65
C ILE A 62 9.66 16.60 10.54
N ASN A 63 10.44 17.49 9.92
CA ASN A 63 11.33 18.41 10.64
C ASN A 63 10.62 19.72 11.00
N ASN A 64 9.66 20.14 10.17
CA ASN A 64 8.87 21.34 10.37
C ASN A 64 7.54 21.26 9.62
N ILE A 65 6.59 22.08 10.06
CA ILE A 65 5.34 22.34 9.35
C ILE A 65 5.04 23.84 9.36
N ILE A 66 4.30 24.32 8.38
CA ILE A 66 3.79 25.70 8.32
C ILE A 66 2.30 25.63 8.63
N THR A 67 1.84 26.41 9.60
CA THR A 67 0.43 26.46 10.02
C THR A 67 -0.38 27.39 9.12
N ASP A 68 -1.71 27.33 9.23
CA ASP A 68 -2.63 28.25 8.56
C ASP A 68 -2.37 29.73 8.91
N ALA A 69 -1.74 30.00 10.06
CA ALA A 69 -1.33 31.34 10.51
C ALA A 69 0.04 31.77 9.95
N SER A 70 0.61 30.98 9.04
CA SER A 70 1.96 31.18 8.49
C SER A 70 3.10 31.07 9.53
N GLU A 71 2.84 30.43 10.66
CA GLU A 71 3.84 30.14 11.69
C GLU A 71 4.56 28.83 11.36
N THR A 72 5.88 28.77 11.60
CA THR A 72 6.67 27.55 11.38
C THR A 72 6.90 26.83 12.71
N LEU A 73 6.36 25.62 12.83
CA LEU A 73 6.60 24.75 13.99
C LEU A 73 7.74 23.80 13.67
N THR A 74 8.74 23.75 14.55
CA THR A 74 9.92 22.87 14.42
C THR A 74 9.99 21.84 15.55
N GLU A 75 9.35 22.11 16.69
CA GLU A 75 9.36 21.20 17.84
C GLU A 75 8.41 20.02 17.64
N LYS A 76 8.89 18.81 17.93
CA LYS A 76 8.14 17.58 17.64
C LYS A 76 6.84 17.46 18.42
N VAL A 77 6.84 17.93 19.66
CA VAL A 77 5.67 17.90 20.54
C VAL A 77 4.61 18.86 20.00
N GLU A 78 5.01 20.08 19.66
CA GLU A 78 4.11 21.09 19.09
C GLU A 78 3.52 20.65 17.74
N ILE A 79 4.33 20.01 16.89
CA ILE A 79 3.86 19.43 15.62
C ILE A 79 2.81 18.34 15.88
N ALA A 80 3.06 17.45 16.85
CA ALA A 80 2.13 16.38 17.19
C ALA A 80 0.81 16.93 17.74
N ASP A 81 0.89 17.89 18.66
CA ASP A 81 -0.27 18.55 19.24
C ASP A 81 -1.09 19.29 18.18
N TYR A 82 -0.41 19.99 17.26
CA TYR A 82 -1.05 20.65 16.13
C TYR A 82 -1.79 19.64 15.23
N PHE A 83 -1.17 18.51 14.87
CA PHE A 83 -1.84 17.47 14.08
C PHE A 83 -3.05 16.89 14.81
N CYS A 84 -2.92 16.57 16.09
CA CYS A 84 -4.02 16.07 16.91
C CYS A 84 -5.20 17.03 16.90
N LYS A 85 -4.95 18.33 17.14
CA LYS A 85 -5.98 19.37 17.13
C LYS A 85 -6.60 19.55 15.75
N TYR A 86 -5.76 19.66 14.72
CA TYR A 86 -6.21 19.86 13.34
C TYR A 86 -7.15 18.74 12.89
N PHE A 87 -6.72 17.47 12.98
CA PHE A 87 -7.56 16.35 12.51
C PHE A 87 -8.80 16.09 13.38
N SER A 88 -8.77 16.47 14.67
CA SER A 88 -9.96 16.41 15.53
C SER A 88 -11.02 17.43 15.10
N GLU A 89 -10.59 18.63 14.68
CA GLU A 89 -11.47 19.72 14.28
C GLU A 89 -11.85 19.69 12.78
N VAL A 90 -11.07 18.99 11.93
CA VAL A 90 -11.36 18.91 10.49
C VAL A 90 -12.77 18.40 10.22
N ARG A 91 -13.24 17.42 11.00
CA ARG A 91 -14.57 16.84 10.77
C ARG A 91 -15.69 17.84 11.03
N THR A 92 -15.60 18.64 12.09
CA THR A 92 -16.61 19.66 12.42
C THR A 92 -16.55 20.80 11.40
N LYS A 93 -15.36 21.33 11.14
CA LYS A 93 -15.12 22.36 10.12
C LYS A 93 -15.61 21.94 8.73
N LEU A 94 -15.51 20.66 8.39
CA LEU A 94 -15.99 20.12 7.12
C LEU A 94 -17.50 19.90 7.13
N ALA A 95 -18.07 19.37 8.22
CA ALA A 95 -19.52 19.18 8.35
C ALA A 95 -20.29 20.50 8.20
N ASP A 96 -19.75 21.59 8.75
CA ASP A 96 -20.33 22.92 8.64
C ASP A 96 -20.33 23.45 7.19
N LYS A 97 -19.38 22.99 6.36
CA LYS A 97 -19.25 23.38 4.94
C LYS A 97 -20.05 22.50 3.99
N ILE A 98 -20.42 21.30 4.41
CA ILE A 98 -21.20 20.38 3.57
C ILE A 98 -22.68 20.81 3.62
N GLN A 99 -23.21 21.23 2.47
CA GLN A 99 -24.64 21.50 2.33
C GLN A 99 -25.41 20.18 2.53
N LYS A 100 -26.34 20.15 3.48
CA LYS A 100 -27.23 19.00 3.66
C LYS A 100 -28.11 18.84 2.42
N SER A 101 -27.84 17.82 1.61
CA SER A 101 -28.75 17.42 0.55
C SER A 101 -29.84 16.52 1.12
N GLU A 102 -31.11 16.79 0.83
CA GLU A 102 -32.24 15.93 1.21
C GLU A 102 -32.34 14.63 0.38
N ARG A 103 -31.40 14.41 -0.55
CA ARG A 103 -31.38 13.23 -1.40
C ARG A 103 -31.07 11.99 -0.56
N LYS A 104 -32.04 11.08 -0.45
CA LYS A 104 -31.84 9.74 0.09
C LYS A 104 -30.85 9.01 -0.82
N VAL A 105 -29.62 8.80 -0.34
CA VAL A 105 -28.64 7.96 -1.03
C VAL A 105 -29.13 6.53 -0.93
N TYR A 106 -29.46 5.92 -2.08
CA TYR A 106 -29.75 4.50 -2.14
C TYR A 106 -28.42 3.74 -2.13
N GLU A 107 -28.09 3.10 -1.01
CA GLU A 107 -26.96 2.19 -0.96
C GLU A 107 -27.36 0.86 -1.63
N PRO A 108 -26.69 0.45 -2.72
CA PRO A 108 -26.98 -0.82 -3.36
C PRO A 108 -26.66 -1.98 -2.41
N ARG A 109 -27.44 -3.06 -2.50
CA ARG A 109 -27.19 -4.28 -1.74
C ARG A 109 -25.75 -4.75 -1.95
N ARG A 110 -25.10 -5.10 -0.85
CA ARG A 110 -23.71 -5.55 -0.83
C ARG A 110 -23.50 -6.74 -1.77
N ASN A 111 -22.43 -6.71 -2.56
CA ASN A 111 -22.01 -7.86 -3.35
C ASN A 111 -21.42 -8.92 -2.42
N VAL A 112 -22.06 -10.08 -2.34
CA VAL A 112 -21.63 -11.24 -1.53
C VAL A 112 -20.26 -11.79 -1.92
N ASN A 113 -19.78 -11.50 -3.13
CA ASN A 113 -18.45 -11.87 -3.60
C ASN A 113 -17.39 -10.79 -3.35
N SER A 114 -17.75 -9.72 -2.63
CA SER A 114 -16.80 -8.66 -2.27
C SER A 114 -15.90 -9.09 -1.13
N ILE A 115 -14.61 -8.79 -1.26
CA ILE A 115 -13.58 -8.98 -0.22
C ILE A 115 -13.66 -7.89 0.88
N GLY A 116 -14.54 -6.88 0.71
CA GLY A 116 -14.71 -5.78 1.65
C GLY A 116 -15.23 -6.24 3.02
N LEU A 117 -14.70 -5.63 4.08
CA LEU A 117 -14.98 -5.99 5.48
C LEU A 117 -16.48 -6.02 5.78
N ILE A 118 -16.98 -7.17 6.26
CA ILE A 118 -18.29 -7.29 6.90
C ILE A 118 -18.32 -6.29 8.06
N GLU A 119 -19.40 -5.53 8.20
CA GLU A 119 -19.53 -4.61 9.33
C GLU A 119 -19.50 -5.43 10.62
N ALA A 120 -18.63 -5.06 11.56
CA ALA A 120 -18.62 -5.69 12.86
C ALA A 120 -19.95 -5.33 13.54
N THR A 121 -20.82 -6.33 13.72
CA THR A 121 -22.05 -6.19 14.51
C THR A 121 -21.68 -5.65 15.89
N THR A 122 -22.32 -4.55 16.28
CA THR A 122 -22.17 -3.88 17.58
C THR A 122 -22.73 -4.70 18.76
N ASP A 123 -22.87 -6.03 18.61
CA ASP A 123 -23.36 -6.94 19.64
C ASP A 123 -22.33 -7.23 20.74
N ARG A 124 -21.09 -6.72 20.62
CA ARG A 124 -20.04 -6.88 21.64
C ARG A 124 -19.86 -5.71 22.60
N LEU A 125 -20.77 -4.73 22.62
CA LEU A 125 -20.77 -3.61 23.58
C LEU A 125 -21.95 -3.64 24.55
N ARG A 126 -22.54 -4.82 24.82
CA ARG A 126 -23.33 -5.06 26.03
C ARG A 126 -22.56 -5.98 26.97
N LYS A 127 -21.79 -5.39 27.88
CA LYS A 127 -21.60 -5.88 29.24
C LYS A 127 -21.25 -4.68 30.12
#